data_AF-L0JK45-F1
#
_entry.id   AF-L0JK45-F1
#
_cell.length_a   1.000
_cell.length_b   1.000
_cell.length_c   1.000
_cell.angle_alpha   90.00
_cell.angle_beta   90.00
_cell.angle_gamma   90.00
#
_symmetry.space_group_name_H-M   'P 1'
#
loop_
_entity.id
_entity.type
_entity.pdbx_description
1 polymer ?
#
loop_
_entity_poly.entity_id
_entity_poly.type
_entity_poly.pdbx_seq_one_letter_code
_entity_poly.pdbx_strand_id
1 'polypeptide(L)'
;MSSRNHDERAVSFAVPDEADDWLADEAARRGESRDEICRRLVTAAAAAATEDDPTPTAESTDSAVATHDGTGPETGGESDD
;
A
#
# COMPACT_ATOMS: atom_id res chain seq x y z
N MET A 1 -22.06 -16.85 18.08
CA MET A 1 -22.91 -15.64 18.08
C MET A 1 -22.36 -14.69 17.02
N SER A 2 -23.27 -14.15 16.21
CA SER A 2 -23.17 -13.40 14.95
C SER A 2 -21.85 -12.67 14.64
N SER A 3 -21.05 -13.24 13.72
CA SER A 3 -20.14 -12.45 12.89
C SER A 3 -20.93 -12.01 11.65
N ARG A 4 -21.76 -10.97 11.78
CA ARG A 4 -22.58 -10.43 10.69
C ARG A 4 -22.42 -8.93 10.68
N ASN A 5 -21.30 -8.46 10.11
CA ASN A 5 -21.04 -7.06 9.81
C ASN A 5 -20.23 -6.92 8.49
N HIS A 6 -20.54 -7.75 7.48
CA HIS A 6 -19.93 -7.63 6.14
C HIS A 6 -20.81 -6.87 5.12
N ASP A 7 -21.94 -6.30 5.53
CA ASP A 7 -23.02 -5.94 4.58
C ASP A 7 -23.46 -4.46 4.52
N GLU A 8 -22.95 -3.54 5.33
CA GLU A 8 -23.84 -2.42 5.65
C GLU A 8 -23.92 -1.27 4.63
N ARG A 9 -23.11 -1.25 3.55
CA ARG A 9 -23.26 -0.26 2.46
C ARG A 9 -22.87 -0.82 1.08
N ALA A 10 -23.64 -1.78 0.58
CA ALA A 10 -23.60 -2.10 -0.84
C ALA A 10 -24.05 -0.88 -1.67
N VAL A 11 -23.28 -0.51 -2.69
CA VAL A 11 -23.62 0.58 -3.62
C VAL A 11 -24.02 -0.05 -4.95
N SER A 12 -25.23 0.24 -5.40
CA SER A 12 -25.71 -0.19 -6.72
C SER A 12 -25.55 0.96 -7.72
N PHE A 13 -24.93 0.68 -8.85
CA PHE A 13 -24.83 1.60 -9.97
C PHE A 13 -25.19 0.86 -11.26
N ALA A 14 -25.77 1.58 -12.21
CA ALA A 14 -26.01 1.05 -13.53
C ALA A 14 -24.67 0.95 -14.28
N VAL A 15 -24.40 -0.22 -14.85
CA VAL A 15 -23.24 -0.47 -15.70
C VAL A 15 -23.74 -0.56 -17.14
N PRO A 16 -23.03 0.01 -18.14
CA PRO A 16 -23.35 -0.25 -19.53
C PRO A 16 -23.32 -1.75 -19.84
N ASP A 17 -24.26 -2.24 -20.66
CA ASP A 17 -24.44 -3.67 -20.95
C ASP A 17 -23.13 -4.34 -21.40
N GLU A 18 -22.33 -3.69 -22.24
CA GLU A 18 -21.06 -4.25 -22.72
C GLU A 18 -20.01 -4.41 -21.62
N ALA A 19 -20.01 -3.53 -20.61
CA ALA A 19 -19.14 -3.70 -19.45
C ALA A 19 -19.69 -4.76 -18.47
N ASP A 20 -21.02 -4.95 -18.44
CA ASP A 20 -21.68 -6.02 -17.69
C ASP A 20 -21.33 -7.40 -18.25
N ASP A 21 -21.44 -7.55 -19.58
CA ASP A 21 -21.10 -8.77 -20.32
C ASP A 21 -19.62 -9.12 -20.12
N TRP A 22 -18.73 -8.13 -20.25
CA TRP A 22 -17.31 -8.33 -19.99
C TRP A 22 -17.04 -8.77 -18.54
N LEU A 23 -17.71 -8.19 -17.55
CA LEU A 23 -17.58 -8.59 -16.14
C LEU A 23 -18.02 -10.04 -15.91
N ALA A 24 -19.09 -10.47 -16.59
CA ALA A 24 -19.59 -11.84 -16.50
C ALA A 24 -18.59 -12.85 -17.09
N ASP A 25 -18.06 -12.57 -18.29
CA ASP A 25 -17.04 -13.41 -18.93
C ASP A 25 -15.76 -13.50 -18.10
N GLU A 26 -15.32 -12.37 -17.53
CA GLU A 26 -14.10 -12.30 -16.73
C GLU A 26 -14.23 -13.05 -15.40
N ALA A 27 -15.40 -12.95 -14.76
CA ALA A 27 -15.75 -13.72 -13.58
C ALA A 27 -15.74 -15.23 -13.87
N ALA A 28 -16.36 -15.64 -14.98
CA ALA A 28 -16.36 -17.04 -15.42
C ALA A 28 -14.94 -17.55 -15.72
N ARG A 29 -14.12 -16.75 -16.38
CA ARG A 29 -12.73 -17.09 -16.72
C ARG A 29 -11.85 -17.27 -15.48
N ARG A 30 -12.10 -16.50 -14.41
CA ARG A 30 -11.35 -16.61 -13.14
C ARG A 30 -11.96 -17.58 -12.14
N GLY A 31 -13.21 -18.00 -12.33
CA GLY A 31 -13.96 -18.78 -11.34
C GLY A 31 -14.30 -17.95 -10.09
N GLU A 32 -14.41 -16.63 -10.24
CA GLU A 32 -14.68 -15.68 -9.17
C GLU A 32 -16.09 -15.11 -9.28
N SER A 33 -16.59 -14.46 -8.23
CA SER A 33 -17.85 -13.72 -8.30
C SER A 33 -17.63 -12.35 -8.93
N ARG A 34 -18.67 -11.81 -9.58
CA ARG A 34 -18.64 -10.44 -10.13
C ARG A 34 -18.28 -9.39 -9.09
N ASP A 35 -18.75 -9.55 -7.85
CA ASP A 35 -18.43 -8.63 -6.74
C ASP A 35 -16.95 -8.69 -6.34
N GLU A 36 -16.30 -9.85 -6.45
CA GLU A 36 -14.85 -10.02 -6.25
C GLU A 36 -14.08 -9.21 -7.30
N ILE A 37 -14.49 -9.34 -8.57
CA ILE A 37 -13.90 -8.64 -9.70
C ILE A 37 -14.06 -7.13 -9.54
N CYS A 38 -15.28 -6.66 -9.26
CA CYS A 38 -15.56 -5.24 -9.04
C CYS A 38 -14.73 -4.67 -7.89
N ARG A 39 -14.65 -5.36 -6.73
CA ARG A 39 -13.83 -4.91 -5.59
C ARG A 39 -12.36 -4.78 -5.97
N ARG A 40 -11.82 -5.77 -6.71
CA ARG A 40 -10.44 -5.76 -7.17
C ARG A 40 -10.18 -4.61 -8.15
N LEU A 41 -11.08 -4.38 -9.11
CA LEU A 41 -10.96 -3.30 -10.08
C LEU A 41 -11.00 -1.92 -9.41
N VAL A 42 -11.95 -1.70 -8.49
CA VAL A 42 -12.03 -0.45 -7.71
C VAL A 42 -10.77 -0.23 -6.89
N THR A 43 -10.22 -1.29 -6.27
CA THR A 43 -8.97 -1.20 -5.51
C THR A 43 -7.78 -0.84 -6.40
N ALA A 44 -7.67 -1.47 -7.57
CA ALA A 44 -6.60 -1.18 -8.53
C ALA A 44 -6.72 0.26 -9.10
N ALA A 45 -7.94 0.71 -9.40
CA ALA A 45 -8.19 2.07 -9.88
C ALA A 45 -7.85 3.12 -8.81
N ALA A 46 -8.19 2.85 -7.54
CA ALA A 46 -7.82 3.70 -6.43
C ALA A 46 -6.30 3.81 -6.26
N ALA A 47 -5.58 2.68 -6.38
CA ALA A 47 -4.11 2.67 -6.34
C ALA A 47 -3.50 3.47 -7.51
N ALA A 48 -3.98 3.25 -8.74
CA ALA A 48 -3.50 3.98 -9.91
C ALA A 48 -3.75 5.49 -9.80
N ALA A 49 -4.89 5.91 -9.23
CA ALA A 49 -5.20 7.32 -8.99
C ALA A 49 -4.28 7.96 -7.93
N THR A 50 -3.72 7.17 -7.01
CA THR A 50 -2.76 7.65 -6.00
C THR A 50 -1.31 7.64 -6.47
N GLU A 51 -0.97 6.82 -7.47
CA GLU A 51 0.39 6.75 -8.04
C GLU A 51 0.72 7.91 -8.99
N ASP A 52 -0.28 8.67 -9.43
CA ASP A 52 -0.13 9.83 -10.31
C ASP A 52 0.17 11.15 -9.56
N ASP A 53 0.53 11.07 -8.27
CA ASP A 53 1.19 12.18 -7.54
C ASP A 53 2.72 11.97 -7.58
N PRO A 54 3.45 12.60 -8.51
CA PRO A 54 4.91 12.57 -8.48
C PRO A 54 5.42 13.48 -7.37
N THR A 55 5.37 13.02 -6.12
CA THR A 55 6.22 13.56 -5.05
C THR A 55 7.46 12.67 -4.91
N PRO A 56 8.60 13.03 -5.50
CA PRO A 56 9.87 12.40 -5.16
C PRO A 56 10.31 12.98 -3.82
N THR A 57 10.03 12.33 -2.69
CA THR A 57 10.65 12.72 -1.42
C THR A 57 10.99 11.50 -0.58
N ALA A 58 12.20 11.02 -0.86
CA ALA A 58 13.14 10.37 0.05
C ALA A 58 12.61 9.19 0.87
N GLU A 59 12.98 7.99 0.42
CA GLU A 59 13.50 6.98 1.33
C GLU A 59 14.52 7.65 2.27
N SER A 60 14.14 7.88 3.52
CA SER A 60 15.10 7.93 4.62
C SER A 60 15.08 6.57 5.28
N THR A 61 15.89 5.69 4.70
CA THR A 61 16.40 4.48 5.34
C THR A 61 17.30 4.91 6.49
N ASP A 62 16.74 5.37 7.61
CA ASP A 62 17.49 5.42 8.87
C ASP A 62 17.51 4.00 9.45
N SER A 63 18.33 3.19 8.80
CA SER A 63 18.82 1.94 9.34
C SER A 63 19.73 2.30 10.50
N ALA A 64 19.17 2.40 11.71
CA ALA A 64 19.93 2.55 12.94
C ALA A 64 20.77 1.28 13.18
N VAL A 65 21.91 1.20 12.50
CA VAL A 65 23.01 0.30 12.83
C VAL A 65 23.72 0.90 14.03
N ALA A 66 23.37 0.43 15.22
CA ALA A 66 24.12 0.73 16.43
C ALA A 66 25.46 -0.02 16.38
N THR A 67 26.46 0.61 15.75
CA THR A 67 27.85 0.19 15.91
C THR A 67 28.79 1.37 15.73
N HIS A 68 29.23 1.96 16.85
CA HIS A 68 30.61 2.42 16.93
C HIS A 68 31.11 2.31 18.37
N ASP A 69 31.71 1.16 18.62
CA ASP A 69 32.70 0.91 19.66
C ASP A 69 33.88 1.90 19.52
N GLY A 70 34.36 2.43 20.65
CA GLY A 70 35.69 3.02 20.76
C GLY A 70 35.85 4.51 20.41
N THR A 71 36.01 5.34 21.44
CA THR A 71 37.03 6.41 21.50
C THR A 71 37.28 6.72 22.97
N GLY A 72 38.44 6.30 23.48
CA GLY A 72 38.89 6.61 24.84
C GLY A 72 39.32 8.07 24.95
N PRO A 73 39.38 8.63 26.18
CA PRO A 73 39.75 10.03 26.36
C PRO A 73 41.22 10.25 25.98
N GLU A 74 41.43 11.14 25.02
CA GLU A 74 42.74 11.65 24.63
C GLU A 74 43.53 12.20 25.82
N THR A 75 44.68 11.58 26.10
CA THR A 75 45.74 12.13 26.93
C THR A 75 46.67 12.99 26.07
N GLY A 76 46.71 14.29 26.34
CA GLY A 76 47.76 15.23 25.94
C GLY A 76 47.49 16.53 26.70
N GLY A 77 48.39 17.10 27.49
CA GLY A 77 49.82 17.24 27.29
C GLY A 77 50.09 18.71 26.99
N GLU A 78 50.06 19.57 28.01
CA GLU A 78 50.63 20.91 27.94
C GLU A 78 51.87 20.98 28.84
N SER A 79 52.95 21.52 28.29
CA SER A 79 54.29 21.62 28.87
C SER A 79 54.63 23.09 29.15
N ASP A 80 55.45 23.29 30.19
CA ASP A 80 56.41 24.38 30.45
C ASP A 80 55.98 25.87 30.49
N ASP A 81 56.12 26.51 31.66
CA ASP A 81 57.23 27.45 32.00
C ASP A 81 57.48 27.47 33.53
#